data_AF-A0A4Y8PP50-F1
#
_entry.id   AF-A0A4Y8PP50-F1
#
_cell.length_a   1.000
_cell.length_b   1.000
_cell.length_c   1.000
_cell.angle_alpha   90.00
_cell.angle_beta   90.00
_cell.angle_gamma   90.00
#
_symmetry.space_group_name_H-M   'P 1'
#
loop_
_entity.id
_entity.type
_entity.pdbx_description
1 polymer ?
#
loop_
_entity_poly.entity_id
_entity_poly.type
_entity_poly.pdbx_seq_one_letter_code
_entity_poly.pdbx_strand_id
1 'polypeptide(L)'
;MGANLALNKNVFVSSTDMANNPGSAAVDGNMTTRWSSAYTDQQSIYVDLGSVQSVNKVVLNWETAYGKNYQIQTSTDGSNWTTVATKTNGTGGTDTLSFADINARYVKMNGTQRGTQWGYSLYEFQVYGGGTSTPTPTPTATPTPTPTATPTATPTATPTPTPTVTPTPTPTPTATPTPGSGSIKVQLVNGSTAASSNQLYPKFRVINTGASSINLTDLKVRYYYTKDGSQSQAFNVDWAANGNNAIPTSSVSGSFVSASGTNTDTYV
;
A
#
# COMPACT_ATOMS: atom_id res chain seq x y z
N MET A 1 -19.66 -9.11 20.48
CA MET A 1 -18.41 -8.95 19.70
C MET A 1 -18.59 -7.79 18.74
N GLY A 2 -17.56 -6.98 18.48
CA GLY A 2 -17.60 -5.95 17.45
C GLY A 2 -17.70 -6.56 16.03
N ALA A 3 -18.01 -5.73 15.03
CA ALA A 3 -18.07 -6.17 13.63
C ALA A 3 -16.68 -6.59 13.12
N ASN A 4 -16.62 -7.60 12.23
CA ASN A 4 -15.39 -7.97 11.52
C ASN A 4 -15.05 -6.88 10.49
N LEU A 5 -14.01 -6.10 10.77
CA LEU A 5 -13.53 -5.00 9.94
C LEU A 5 -12.87 -5.47 8.65
N ALA A 6 -12.41 -6.73 8.58
CA ALA A 6 -11.75 -7.31 7.42
C ALA A 6 -12.73 -7.90 6.39
N LEU A 7 -14.00 -8.11 6.77
CA LEU A 7 -14.98 -8.77 5.91
C LEU A 7 -15.14 -8.04 4.57
N ASN A 8 -14.98 -8.78 3.47
CA ASN A 8 -15.05 -8.33 2.07
C ASN A 8 -14.11 -7.16 1.73
N LYS A 9 -13.00 -7.04 2.46
CA LYS A 9 -11.98 -6.02 2.21
C LYS A 9 -10.96 -6.47 1.18
N ASN A 10 -10.20 -5.51 0.66
CA ASN A 10 -9.11 -5.81 -0.25
C ASN A 10 -8.00 -6.55 0.50
N VAL A 11 -7.52 -7.64 -0.11
CA VAL A 11 -6.48 -8.50 0.44
C VAL A 11 -5.28 -8.54 -0.50
N PHE A 12 -4.10 -8.53 0.09
CA PHE A 12 -2.83 -8.65 -0.59
C PHE A 12 -2.06 -9.80 0.02
N VAL A 13 -1.46 -10.63 -0.82
CA VAL A 13 -0.73 -11.82 -0.41
C VAL A 13 0.62 -11.85 -1.10
N SER A 14 1.63 -12.41 -0.43
CA SER A 14 2.95 -12.62 -1.06
C SER A 14 2.90 -13.67 -2.17
N SER A 15 2.01 -14.65 -2.06
CA SER A 15 1.78 -15.67 -3.08
C SER A 15 0.43 -16.37 -2.92
N THR A 16 0.06 -17.12 -3.96
CA THR A 16 -1.00 -18.13 -3.93
C THR A 16 -0.44 -19.42 -4.53
N ASP A 17 -0.66 -20.59 -3.91
CA ASP A 17 -0.26 -21.86 -4.52
C ASP A 17 -1.10 -22.21 -5.76
N MET A 18 -2.39 -21.84 -5.76
CA MET A 18 -3.35 -22.12 -6.82
C MET A 18 -4.36 -20.98 -6.99
N ALA A 19 -4.87 -20.80 -8.21
CA ALA A 19 -5.76 -19.69 -8.55
C ALA A 19 -7.12 -19.73 -7.83
N ASN A 20 -7.58 -20.91 -7.40
CA ASN A 20 -8.85 -21.11 -6.70
C ASN A 20 -8.77 -20.83 -5.19
N ASN A 21 -7.59 -20.57 -4.64
CA ASN A 21 -7.39 -20.23 -3.24
C ASN A 21 -6.82 -18.80 -3.08
N PRO A 22 -7.52 -17.77 -3.59
CA PRO A 22 -7.03 -16.40 -3.58
C PRO A 22 -7.02 -15.81 -2.16
N GLY A 23 -6.24 -14.75 -1.94
CA GLY A 23 -6.24 -14.01 -0.68
C GLY A 23 -7.64 -13.55 -0.22
N SER A 24 -8.50 -13.17 -1.17
CA SER A 24 -9.88 -12.73 -0.88
C SER A 24 -10.75 -13.80 -0.21
N ALA A 25 -10.41 -15.08 -0.38
CA ALA A 25 -11.13 -16.18 0.23
C ALA A 25 -10.87 -16.33 1.73
N ALA A 26 -9.90 -15.59 2.29
CA ALA A 26 -9.68 -15.52 3.74
C ALA A 26 -10.45 -14.38 4.40
N VAL A 27 -11.28 -13.61 3.69
CA VAL A 27 -12.05 -12.50 4.27
C VAL A 27 -13.48 -12.45 3.76
N ASP A 28 -13.98 -13.52 3.17
CA ASP A 28 -15.30 -13.58 2.54
C ASP A 28 -16.41 -14.02 3.51
N GLY A 29 -16.05 -14.40 4.74
CA GLY A 29 -16.97 -14.89 5.76
C GLY A 29 -17.41 -16.33 5.56
N ASN A 30 -16.82 -17.06 4.61
CA ASN A 30 -17.16 -18.43 4.30
C ASN A 30 -16.06 -19.39 4.80
N MET A 31 -16.40 -20.16 5.83
CA MET A 31 -15.48 -21.12 6.47
C MET A 31 -15.11 -22.34 5.61
N THR A 32 -15.47 -22.37 4.32
CA THR A 32 -15.18 -23.47 3.39
C THR A 32 -14.25 -23.05 2.24
N THR A 33 -14.09 -21.75 2.02
CA THR A 33 -13.14 -21.17 1.06
C THR A 33 -11.90 -20.71 1.81
N ARG A 34 -10.74 -20.67 1.14
CA ARG A 34 -9.48 -20.35 1.80
C ARG A 34 -8.49 -19.66 0.90
N TRP A 35 -7.62 -18.86 1.51
CA TRP A 35 -6.33 -18.52 0.90
C TRP A 35 -5.31 -19.62 1.20
N SER A 36 -4.44 -19.94 0.25
CA SER A 36 -3.24 -20.75 0.50
C SER A 36 -2.00 -20.19 -0.19
N SER A 37 -0.88 -20.15 0.52
CA SER A 37 0.40 -19.63 0.03
C SER A 37 1.24 -20.68 -0.68
N ALA A 38 2.27 -20.24 -1.40
CA ALA A 38 3.39 -21.10 -1.79
C ALA A 38 4.06 -21.76 -0.57
N TYR A 39 4.77 -22.87 -0.81
CA TYR A 39 5.27 -23.78 0.22
C TYR A 39 6.66 -23.35 0.72
N THR A 40 6.79 -22.09 1.11
CA THR A 40 8.00 -21.52 1.72
C THR A 40 7.65 -20.78 3.01
N ASP A 41 8.60 -20.66 3.92
CA ASP A 41 8.30 -20.17 5.27
C ASP A 41 7.97 -18.68 5.34
N GLN A 42 8.60 -17.86 4.49
CA GLN A 42 8.36 -16.43 4.47
C GLN A 42 7.17 -16.10 3.57
N GLN A 43 5.97 -16.01 4.15
CA GLN A 43 4.74 -15.67 3.44
C GLN A 43 3.92 -14.69 4.27
N SER A 44 3.06 -13.92 3.60
CA SER A 44 2.22 -12.94 4.25
C SER A 44 0.89 -12.76 3.55
N ILE A 45 -0.10 -12.34 4.33
CA ILE A 45 -1.41 -11.87 3.91
C ILE A 45 -1.71 -10.60 4.69
N TYR A 46 -2.21 -9.55 4.03
CA TYR A 46 -2.68 -8.36 4.72
C TYR A 46 -3.94 -7.79 4.10
N VAL A 47 -4.74 -7.15 4.95
CA VAL A 47 -6.06 -6.62 4.62
C VAL A 47 -6.01 -5.09 4.69
N ASP A 48 -6.50 -4.39 3.66
CA ASP A 48 -6.79 -2.95 3.71
C ASP A 48 -8.22 -2.73 4.22
N LEU A 49 -8.36 -2.22 5.44
CA LEU A 49 -9.65 -1.95 6.08
C LEU A 49 -10.43 -0.82 5.36
N GLY A 50 -9.79 -0.08 4.46
CA GLY A 50 -10.34 1.00 3.64
C GLY A 50 -10.22 2.39 4.25
N SER A 51 -9.96 2.47 5.56
CA SER A 51 -9.65 3.69 6.31
C SER A 51 -8.89 3.33 7.58
N VAL A 52 -8.29 4.31 8.27
CA VAL A 52 -7.71 4.10 9.59
C VAL A 52 -8.82 3.83 10.60
N GLN A 53 -8.74 2.68 11.28
CA GLN A 53 -9.69 2.20 12.27
C GLN A 53 -8.94 1.83 13.55
N SER A 54 -9.60 1.93 14.70
CA SER A 54 -9.07 1.35 15.94
C SER A 54 -9.23 -0.17 15.88
N VAL A 55 -8.13 -0.90 16.08
CA VAL A 55 -8.08 -2.36 16.04
C VAL A 55 -7.38 -2.88 17.30
N ASN A 56 -7.84 -4.01 17.83
CA ASN A 56 -7.26 -4.60 19.05
C ASN A 56 -7.31 -6.12 19.08
N LYS A 57 -7.82 -6.75 18.03
CA LYS A 57 -7.93 -8.20 17.96
C LYS A 57 -7.91 -8.69 16.53
N VAL A 58 -7.14 -9.76 16.32
CA VAL A 58 -7.17 -10.57 15.10
C VAL A 58 -7.60 -11.99 15.46
N VAL A 59 -8.48 -12.57 14.67
CA VAL A 59 -8.84 -13.99 14.73
C VAL A 59 -8.44 -14.63 13.41
N LEU A 60 -7.60 -15.65 13.47
CA LEU A 60 -7.17 -16.44 12.33
C LEU A 60 -7.79 -17.82 12.42
N ASN A 61 -8.56 -18.21 11.41
CA ASN A 61 -9.04 -19.58 11.27
C ASN A 61 -8.20 -20.32 10.25
N TRP A 62 -7.31 -21.18 10.73
CA TRP A 62 -6.41 -21.97 9.92
C TRP A 62 -7.12 -23.18 9.32
N GLU A 63 -6.65 -23.60 8.15
CA GLU A 63 -6.91 -24.94 7.64
C GLU A 63 -6.00 -25.96 8.37
N THR A 64 -6.00 -27.23 7.95
CA THR A 64 -4.98 -28.22 8.33
C THR A 64 -3.55 -27.68 8.19
N ALA A 65 -3.28 -26.87 7.16
CA ALA A 65 -2.01 -26.16 7.01
C ALA A 65 -2.03 -24.80 7.73
N TYR A 66 -1.08 -24.57 8.65
CA TYR A 66 -1.10 -23.41 9.55
C TYR A 66 0.28 -22.79 9.76
N GLY A 67 0.31 -21.60 10.37
CA GLY A 67 1.54 -20.95 10.82
C GLY A 67 1.98 -21.42 12.20
N LYS A 68 3.19 -21.96 12.32
CA LYS A 68 3.79 -22.29 13.63
C LYS A 68 4.33 -21.03 14.30
N ASN A 69 5.07 -20.22 13.55
CA ASN A 69 5.55 -18.91 14.02
C ASN A 69 5.10 -17.84 13.03
N TYR A 70 4.47 -16.79 13.56
CA TYR A 70 4.01 -15.67 12.76
C TYR A 70 3.80 -14.43 13.64
N GLN A 71 3.70 -13.27 13.00
CA GLN A 71 3.44 -11.99 13.65
C GLN A 71 2.18 -11.38 13.08
N ILE A 72 1.42 -10.69 13.93
CA ILE A 72 0.42 -9.73 13.50
C ILE A 72 1.07 -8.35 13.48
N GLN A 73 0.99 -7.70 12.33
CA GLN A 73 1.53 -6.37 12.12
C GLN A 73 0.44 -5.41 11.66
N THR A 74 0.56 -4.15 12.06
CA THR A 74 -0.36 -3.09 11.65
C THR A 74 0.38 -1.95 10.97
N SER A 75 -0.32 -1.23 10.10
CA SER A 75 0.19 -0.05 9.42
C SER A 75 -0.93 0.93 9.11
N THR A 76 -0.62 2.23 9.08
CA THR A 76 -1.53 3.28 8.58
C THR A 76 -1.26 3.64 7.12
N ASP A 77 -0.08 3.32 6.59
CA ASP A 77 0.40 3.74 5.26
C ASP A 77 0.73 2.58 4.31
N GLY A 78 0.68 1.34 4.79
CA GLY A 78 0.95 0.11 4.03
C GLY A 78 2.45 -0.15 3.79
N SER A 79 3.34 0.72 4.25
CA SER A 79 4.78 0.66 4.03
C SER A 79 5.56 0.44 5.32
N ASN A 80 5.19 1.16 6.39
CA ASN A 80 5.78 1.04 7.71
C ASN A 80 4.92 0.14 8.57
N TRP A 81 5.49 -0.98 9.03
CA TRP A 81 4.76 -2.02 9.75
C TRP A 81 5.27 -2.14 11.18
N THR A 82 4.34 -2.17 12.13
CA THR A 82 4.63 -2.40 13.55
C THR A 82 4.05 -3.74 13.97
N THR A 83 4.86 -4.59 14.61
CA THR A 83 4.37 -5.84 15.20
C THR A 83 3.59 -5.54 16.47
N VAL A 84 2.34 -6.03 16.53
CA VAL A 84 1.43 -5.84 17.67
C VAL A 84 1.14 -7.14 18.42
N ALA A 85 1.38 -8.29 17.78
CA ALA A 85 1.35 -9.59 18.43
C ALA A 85 2.29 -10.57 17.74
N THR A 86 2.82 -11.52 18.51
CA THR A 86 3.67 -12.60 18.00
C THR A 86 3.11 -13.93 18.50
N LYS A 87 2.94 -14.90 17.59
CA LYS A 87 2.66 -16.29 17.93
C LYS A 87 3.91 -17.11 17.65
N THR A 88 4.27 -17.95 18.62
CA THR A 88 5.26 -19.02 18.45
C THR A 88 4.63 -20.35 18.82
N ASN A 89 5.14 -21.44 18.24
CA ASN A 89 4.66 -22.81 18.49
C ASN A 89 3.14 -22.97 18.31
N GLY A 90 2.57 -22.31 17.30
CA GLY A 90 1.18 -22.50 16.89
C GLY A 90 0.88 -23.96 16.56
N THR A 91 -0.39 -24.34 16.74
CA THR A 91 -0.88 -25.72 16.56
C THR A 91 -2.02 -25.82 15.55
N GLY A 92 -2.29 -24.74 14.80
CA GLY A 92 -3.43 -24.64 13.88
C GLY A 92 -4.76 -24.40 14.59
N GLY A 93 -5.87 -24.63 13.87
CA GLY A 93 -7.22 -24.35 14.36
C GLY A 93 -7.53 -22.85 14.37
N THR A 94 -8.24 -22.37 15.40
CA THR A 94 -8.56 -20.95 15.55
C THR A 94 -7.61 -20.29 16.54
N ASP A 95 -6.84 -19.32 16.07
CA ASP A 95 -6.04 -18.44 16.92
C ASP A 95 -6.74 -17.11 17.13
N THR A 96 -6.82 -16.65 18.38
CA THR A 96 -7.27 -15.30 18.74
C THR A 96 -6.12 -14.54 19.37
N LEU A 97 -5.72 -13.43 18.76
CA LEU A 97 -4.64 -12.56 19.22
C LEU A 97 -5.23 -11.19 19.59
N SER A 98 -5.21 -10.86 20.87
CA SER A 98 -5.60 -9.55 21.38
C SER A 98 -4.37 -8.71 21.71
N PHE A 99 -4.45 -7.40 21.50
CA PHE A 99 -3.39 -6.43 21.76
C PHE A 99 -4.02 -5.08 22.17
N ALA A 100 -3.19 -4.11 22.57
CA ALA A 100 -3.68 -2.78 22.92
C ALA A 100 -4.35 -2.10 21.71
N ASP A 101 -5.37 -1.26 21.95
CA ASP A 101 -6.03 -0.50 20.88
C ASP A 101 -4.99 0.31 20.08
N ILE A 102 -4.95 0.11 18.77
CA ILE A 102 -4.06 0.81 17.85
C ILE A 102 -4.81 1.24 16.60
N ASN A 103 -4.48 2.43 16.09
CA ASN A 103 -5.02 2.91 14.83
C ASN A 103 -4.27 2.28 13.66
N ALA A 104 -4.99 1.56 12.80
CA ALA A 104 -4.45 0.88 11.63
C ALA A 104 -5.39 0.99 10.44
N ARG A 105 -4.84 1.12 9.23
CA ARG A 105 -5.57 0.89 7.99
C ARG A 105 -5.29 -0.50 7.43
N TYR A 106 -4.09 -1.01 7.64
CA TYR A 106 -3.66 -2.30 7.15
C TYR A 106 -3.32 -3.22 8.32
N VAL A 107 -3.76 -4.48 8.25
CA VAL A 107 -3.46 -5.52 9.24
C VAL A 107 -2.92 -6.74 8.51
N LYS A 108 -1.75 -7.24 8.92
CA LYS A 108 -0.96 -8.27 8.24
C LYS A 108 -0.71 -9.45 9.18
N MET A 109 -0.84 -10.67 8.66
CA MET A 109 -0.16 -11.84 9.22
C MET A 109 1.12 -12.05 8.42
N ASN A 110 2.26 -11.97 9.11
CA ASN A 110 3.58 -12.24 8.57
C ASN A 110 4.10 -13.57 9.11
N GLY A 111 4.02 -14.62 8.29
CA GLY A 111 4.50 -15.95 8.60
C GLY A 111 6.02 -16.03 8.52
N THR A 112 6.64 -16.71 9.49
CA THR A 112 8.09 -16.95 9.52
C THR A 112 8.46 -18.42 9.67
N GLN A 113 7.52 -19.27 10.07
CA GLN A 113 7.69 -20.72 10.07
C GLN A 113 6.34 -21.43 9.89
N ARG A 114 6.27 -22.35 8.93
CA ARG A 114 5.08 -23.18 8.69
C ARG A 114 4.97 -24.30 9.72
N GLY A 115 3.74 -24.69 10.04
CA GLY A 115 3.45 -25.80 10.95
C GLY A 115 3.41 -27.17 10.28
N THR A 116 3.33 -27.20 8.96
CA THR A 116 3.26 -28.41 8.15
C THR A 116 4.20 -28.29 6.94
N GLN A 117 4.28 -29.33 6.11
CA GLN A 117 5.02 -29.30 4.85
C GLN A 117 4.35 -28.43 3.76
N TRP A 118 3.06 -28.12 3.90
CA TRP A 118 2.29 -27.27 2.97
C TRP A 118 2.49 -25.78 3.28
N GLY A 119 1.92 -24.90 2.44
CA GLY A 119 1.91 -23.44 2.67
C GLY A 119 1.08 -23.02 3.89
N TYR A 120 1.01 -21.71 4.14
CA TYR A 120 0.02 -21.17 5.09
C TYR A 120 -1.35 -21.21 4.44
N SER A 121 -2.38 -21.58 5.20
CA SER A 121 -3.73 -21.72 4.67
C SER A 121 -4.76 -21.20 5.68
N LEU A 122 -5.53 -20.19 5.28
CA LEU A 122 -6.52 -19.52 6.14
C LEU A 122 -7.90 -19.62 5.52
N TYR A 123 -8.83 -20.20 6.28
CA TYR A 123 -10.26 -20.07 6.01
C TYR A 123 -10.72 -18.64 6.24
N GLU A 124 -10.30 -18.01 7.34
CA GLU A 124 -10.70 -16.64 7.68
C GLU A 124 -9.58 -15.87 8.40
N PHE A 125 -9.47 -14.58 8.07
CA PHE A 125 -8.63 -13.55 8.67
C PHE A 125 -9.57 -12.43 9.09
N GLN A 126 -9.84 -12.36 10.39
CA GLN A 126 -10.84 -11.46 10.93
C GLN A 126 -10.16 -10.41 11.80
N VAL A 127 -10.57 -9.16 11.63
CA VAL A 127 -10.03 -8.02 12.38
C VAL A 127 -11.16 -7.37 13.16
N TYR A 128 -10.93 -7.08 14.44
CA TYR A 128 -11.90 -6.45 15.31
C TYR A 128 -11.26 -5.28 16.06
N GLY A 129 -12.10 -4.32 16.46
CA GLY A 129 -11.73 -3.17 17.28
C GLY A 129 -12.60 -3.00 18.51
N GLY A 130 -12.06 -2.33 19.52
CA GLY A 130 -12.78 -1.80 20.68
C GLY A 130 -13.44 -0.48 20.31
N GLY A 131 -14.69 -0.29 20.72
CA GLY A 131 -15.47 0.90 20.40
C GLY A 131 -14.77 2.22 20.78
N THR A 132 -15.06 3.24 19.97
CA THR A 132 -14.57 4.62 20.00
C THR A 132 -13.17 4.81 19.39
N SER A 133 -13.18 5.13 18.09
CA SER A 133 -12.08 5.83 17.45
C SER A 133 -11.84 7.14 18.20
N THR A 134 -10.86 7.19 19.09
CA THR A 134 -10.26 8.48 19.42
C THR A 134 -9.34 8.80 18.26
N PRO A 135 -9.66 9.80 17.40
CA PRO A 135 -8.75 10.18 16.33
C PRO A 135 -7.40 10.53 16.96
N THR A 136 -6.34 9.81 16.59
CA THR A 136 -4.98 10.26 16.91
C THR A 136 -4.84 11.65 16.33
N PRO A 137 -4.39 12.66 17.11
CA PRO A 137 -4.18 14.00 16.57
C PRO A 137 -3.25 13.88 15.36
N THR A 138 -3.65 14.52 14.26
CA THR A 138 -2.74 14.80 13.15
C THR A 138 -1.43 15.32 13.75
N PRO A 139 -0.26 14.75 13.44
CA PRO A 139 1.00 15.27 13.97
C PRO A 139 1.09 16.75 13.60
N THR A 140 0.90 17.61 14.60
CA THR A 140 1.19 19.03 14.48
C THR A 140 2.66 19.12 14.11
N ALA A 141 2.97 19.73 12.96
CA ALA A 141 4.36 19.98 12.59
C ALA A 141 5.07 20.63 13.78
N THR A 142 6.05 19.93 14.36
CA THR A 142 6.91 20.50 15.39
C THR A 142 7.53 21.76 14.78
N PRO A 143 7.36 22.95 15.39
CA PRO A 143 7.99 24.15 14.87
C PRO A 143 9.49 23.89 14.80
N THR A 144 10.06 24.01 13.61
CA THR A 144 11.51 23.98 13.43
C THR A 144 12.09 25.08 14.33
N PRO A 145 13.03 24.77 15.25
CA PRO A 145 13.60 25.80 16.10
C PRO A 145 14.24 26.86 15.23
N THR A 146 13.76 28.11 15.36
CA THR A 146 14.40 29.29 14.79
C THR A 146 15.85 29.32 15.30
N PRO A 147 16.87 29.41 14.42
CA PRO A 147 18.25 29.44 14.87
C PRO A 147 18.47 30.64 15.81
N THR A 148 18.89 30.36 17.04
CA THR A 148 19.33 31.37 18.00
C THR A 148 20.60 32.02 17.46
N ALA A 149 20.51 33.32 17.13
CA ALA A 149 21.68 34.09 16.71
C ALA A 149 22.76 34.07 17.80
N THR A 150 23.96 33.64 17.43
CA THR A 150 25.18 33.78 18.23
C THR A 150 25.48 35.28 18.44
N PRO A 151 25.81 35.74 19.68
CA PRO A 151 26.14 37.15 19.89
C PRO A 151 27.41 37.49 19.11
N THR A 152 27.26 38.34 18.11
CA THR A 152 28.37 38.89 17.31
C THR A 152 28.86 40.17 17.99
N ALA A 153 30.18 40.30 18.11
CA ALA A 153 30.85 41.44 18.74
C ALA A 153 30.47 42.79 18.10
N THR A 154 30.49 43.82 18.95
CA THR A 154 30.19 45.24 18.70
C THR A 154 30.71 45.80 17.37
N PRO A 155 29.86 46.44 16.53
CA PRO A 155 30.33 47.17 15.36
C PRO A 155 30.57 48.66 15.67
N THR A 156 31.67 49.17 15.13
CA THR A 156 32.00 50.60 15.01
C THR A 156 31.38 51.18 13.73
N ALA A 157 30.75 52.35 13.88
CA ALA A 157 30.28 53.36 12.91
C ALA A 157 29.66 52.96 11.55
N THR A 158 28.41 53.40 11.41
CA THR A 158 27.47 53.38 10.28
C THR A 158 27.97 54.03 8.98
N PRO A 159 27.67 53.41 7.83
CA PRO A 159 27.18 54.20 6.68
C PRO A 159 25.79 53.75 6.16
N THR A 160 25.14 54.73 5.54
CA THR A 160 23.77 54.94 5.05
C THR A 160 23.10 53.76 4.28
N PRO A 161 21.78 53.53 4.46
CA PRO A 161 21.07 52.40 3.83
C PRO A 161 20.74 52.60 2.34
N THR A 162 20.86 51.50 1.59
CA THR A 162 20.28 51.31 0.25
C THR A 162 18.95 50.54 0.40
N PRO A 163 17.86 50.91 -0.31
CA PRO A 163 16.55 50.29 -0.11
C PRO A 163 16.55 48.81 -0.54
N THR A 164 15.97 47.95 0.32
CA THR A 164 15.81 46.50 0.08
C THR A 164 14.36 46.21 -0.32
N VAL A 165 14.19 45.42 -1.39
CA VAL A 165 12.89 45.00 -1.93
C VAL A 165 12.11 44.10 -0.96
N THR A 166 10.80 44.31 -0.88
CA THR A 166 9.86 43.53 -0.07
C THR A 166 9.62 42.15 -0.71
N PRO A 167 9.82 41.03 0.00
CA PRO A 167 9.48 39.71 -0.54
C PRO A 167 7.97 39.52 -0.62
N THR A 168 7.49 39.09 -1.79
CA THR A 168 6.11 38.67 -2.05
C THR A 168 5.79 37.40 -1.25
N PRO A 169 4.64 37.30 -0.57
CA PRO A 169 4.27 36.12 0.21
C PRO A 169 4.11 34.89 -0.69
N THR A 170 4.78 33.80 -0.30
CA THR A 170 4.65 32.47 -0.90
C THR A 170 3.23 31.93 -0.66
N PRO A 171 2.51 31.42 -1.68
CA PRO A 171 1.16 30.89 -1.50
C PRO A 171 1.15 29.69 -0.54
N THR A 172 0.19 29.70 0.37
CA THR A 172 -0.11 28.57 1.27
C THR A 172 -0.54 27.36 0.43
N PRO A 173 0.01 26.15 0.66
CA PRO A 173 -0.39 24.97 -0.09
C PRO A 173 -1.87 24.65 0.19
N THR A 174 -2.69 24.71 -0.85
CA THR A 174 -4.04 24.18 -0.87
C THR A 174 -3.98 22.70 -0.52
N ALA A 175 -4.79 22.26 0.45
CA ALA A 175 -4.89 20.86 0.85
C ALA A 175 -5.09 19.97 -0.39
N THR A 176 -4.19 19.01 -0.58
CA THR A 176 -4.33 17.96 -1.59
C THR A 176 -5.64 17.22 -1.32
N PRO A 177 -6.58 17.14 -2.27
CA PRO A 177 -7.80 16.36 -2.07
C PRO A 177 -7.41 14.90 -1.80
N THR A 178 -7.91 14.35 -0.68
CA THR A 178 -7.82 12.93 -0.37
C THR A 178 -8.53 12.15 -1.49
N PRO A 179 -7.83 11.31 -2.28
CA PRO A 179 -8.50 10.51 -3.29
C PRO A 179 -9.50 9.59 -2.57
N GLY A 180 -10.78 9.71 -2.91
CA GLY A 180 -11.80 8.78 -2.47
C GLY A 180 -11.34 7.37 -2.84
N SER A 181 -11.36 6.46 -1.87
CA SER A 181 -11.04 5.04 -2.07
C SER A 181 -12.09 4.41 -3.00
N GLY A 182 -11.93 4.61 -4.31
CA GLY A 182 -12.61 3.82 -5.31
C GLY A 182 -11.89 2.49 -5.44
N SER A 183 -12.61 1.38 -5.33
CA SER A 183 -12.06 0.08 -5.68
C SER A 183 -11.71 0.12 -7.18
N ILE A 184 -10.42 0.00 -7.53
CA ILE A 184 -9.96 -0.01 -8.92
C ILE A 184 -9.47 -1.42 -9.26
N LYS A 185 -9.82 -1.91 -10.44
CA LYS A 185 -9.21 -3.10 -11.06
C LYS A 185 -8.34 -2.68 -12.23
N VAL A 186 -7.11 -3.20 -12.30
CA VAL A 186 -6.20 -3.01 -13.44
C VAL A 186 -6.03 -4.34 -14.17
N GLN A 187 -6.20 -4.32 -15.48
CA GLN A 187 -5.83 -5.42 -16.37
C GLN A 187 -4.65 -4.99 -17.23
N LEU A 188 -3.72 -5.90 -17.48
CA LEU A 188 -2.54 -5.69 -18.30
C LEU A 188 -2.46 -6.80 -19.35
N VAL A 189 -2.15 -6.42 -20.59
CA VAL A 189 -1.69 -7.36 -21.62
C VAL A 189 -0.48 -6.77 -22.33
N ASN A 190 0.41 -7.62 -22.83
CA ASN A 190 1.41 -7.18 -23.80
C ASN A 190 0.72 -7.00 -25.15
N GLY A 191 0.81 -5.82 -25.73
CA GLY A 191 0.22 -5.47 -27.02
C GLY A 191 0.99 -6.03 -28.21
N SER A 192 2.20 -6.54 -27.99
CA SER A 192 3.01 -7.19 -29.00
C SER A 192 3.10 -8.69 -28.74
N THR A 193 3.00 -9.49 -29.80
CA THR A 193 3.26 -10.94 -29.77
C THR A 193 4.58 -11.31 -30.44
N ALA A 194 5.39 -10.31 -30.84
CA ALA A 194 6.67 -10.55 -31.49
C ALA A 194 7.66 -11.20 -30.51
N ALA A 195 8.42 -12.18 -31.00
CA ALA A 195 9.46 -12.85 -30.22
C ALA A 195 10.65 -11.93 -29.87
N SER A 196 10.83 -10.85 -30.64
CA SER A 196 11.81 -9.81 -30.39
C SER A 196 11.23 -8.43 -30.72
N SER A 197 11.54 -7.45 -29.88
CA SER A 197 11.09 -6.06 -30.02
C SER A 197 12.06 -5.15 -29.28
N ASN A 198 12.27 -3.93 -29.79
CA ASN A 198 12.97 -2.85 -29.09
C ASN A 198 11.99 -1.90 -28.38
N GLN A 199 10.70 -2.26 -28.30
CA GLN A 199 9.64 -1.51 -27.64
C GLN A 199 8.94 -2.39 -26.62
N LEU A 200 8.75 -1.86 -25.42
CA LEU A 200 7.78 -2.37 -24.46
C LEU A 200 6.40 -1.86 -24.87
N TYR A 201 5.44 -2.77 -25.08
CA TYR A 201 4.11 -2.38 -25.55
C TYR A 201 2.99 -2.79 -24.58
N PRO A 202 3.01 -2.34 -23.31
CA PRO A 202 1.97 -2.67 -22.35
C PRO A 202 0.65 -1.96 -22.70
N LYS A 203 -0.47 -2.69 -22.61
CA LYS A 203 -1.82 -2.13 -22.70
C LYS A 203 -2.51 -2.28 -21.36
N PHE A 204 -2.88 -1.16 -20.75
CA PHE A 204 -3.57 -1.11 -19.47
C PHE A 204 -5.06 -0.85 -19.66
N ARG A 205 -5.89 -1.59 -18.93
CA ARG A 205 -7.30 -1.28 -18.75
C ARG A 205 -7.57 -1.03 -17.26
N VAL A 206 -7.90 0.19 -16.93
CA VAL A 206 -8.26 0.60 -15.56
C VAL A 206 -9.78 0.65 -15.46
N ILE A 207 -10.34 -0.05 -14.50
CA ILE A 207 -11.78 -0.17 -14.27
C ILE A 207 -12.07 0.37 -12.88
N ASN A 208 -12.91 1.39 -12.80
CA ASN A 208 -13.52 1.76 -11.54
C ASN A 208 -14.57 0.71 -11.18
N THR A 209 -14.33 -0.04 -10.11
CA THR A 209 -15.27 -1.01 -9.54
C THR A 209 -15.95 -0.48 -8.27
N GLY A 210 -15.67 0.77 -7.89
CA GLY A 210 -16.33 1.47 -6.80
C GLY A 210 -17.63 2.16 -7.23
N ALA A 211 -18.40 2.63 -6.25
CA ALA A 211 -19.67 3.32 -6.47
C ALA A 211 -19.51 4.82 -6.80
N SER A 212 -18.32 5.39 -6.60
CA SER A 212 -18.05 6.82 -6.80
C SER A 212 -17.18 7.04 -8.02
N SER A 213 -17.40 8.13 -8.75
CA SER A 213 -16.54 8.55 -9.85
C SER A 213 -15.11 8.83 -9.37
N ILE A 214 -14.13 8.50 -10.21
CA ILE A 214 -12.70 8.75 -9.96
C ILE A 214 -12.25 9.87 -10.86
N ASN A 215 -11.57 10.86 -10.29
CA ASN A 215 -10.94 11.91 -11.08
C ASN A 215 -9.68 11.35 -11.77
N LEU A 216 -9.65 11.41 -13.10
CA LEU A 216 -8.55 10.84 -13.88
C LEU A 216 -7.21 11.55 -13.65
N THR A 217 -7.22 12.82 -13.19
CA THR A 217 -5.98 13.55 -12.84
C THR A 217 -5.27 12.97 -11.63
N ASP A 218 -5.99 12.24 -10.77
CA ASP A 218 -5.46 11.65 -9.54
C ASP A 218 -4.98 10.21 -9.77
N LEU A 219 -5.32 9.63 -10.92
CA LEU A 219 -4.99 8.26 -11.27
C LEU A 219 -3.54 8.15 -11.73
N LYS A 220 -2.77 7.28 -11.07
CA LYS A 220 -1.40 6.92 -11.47
C LYS A 220 -1.28 5.40 -11.59
N VAL A 221 -0.69 4.94 -12.69
CA VAL A 221 -0.30 3.54 -12.88
C VAL A 221 1.22 3.45 -12.78
N ARG A 222 1.72 2.57 -11.91
CA ARG A 222 3.15 2.24 -11.84
C ARG A 222 3.37 0.89 -12.51
N TYR A 223 4.28 0.84 -13.47
CA TYR A 223 4.66 -0.36 -14.21
C TYR A 223 6.16 -0.57 -14.06
N TYR A 224 6.54 -1.74 -13.56
CA TYR A 224 7.91 -2.12 -13.28
C TYR A 224 8.39 -3.12 -14.31
N TYR A 225 9.61 -2.94 -14.80
CA TYR A 225 10.29 -3.85 -15.72
C TYR A 225 11.80 -3.73 -15.51
N THR A 226 12.53 -4.77 -15.88
CA THR A 226 13.99 -4.75 -15.93
C THR A 226 14.44 -4.18 -17.27
N LYS A 227 15.49 -3.35 -17.23
CA LYS A 227 16.12 -2.82 -18.45
C LYS A 227 17.56 -3.33 -18.51
N ASP A 228 17.93 -3.84 -19.67
CA ASP A 228 19.32 -4.15 -19.97
C ASP A 228 19.96 -2.99 -20.73
N GLY A 229 21.09 -2.49 -20.22
CA GLY A 229 21.85 -1.41 -20.84
C GLY A 229 21.44 0.01 -20.43
N SER A 230 22.00 0.98 -21.14
CA SER A 230 21.99 2.41 -20.79
C SER A 230 21.13 3.28 -21.72
N GLN A 231 20.41 2.68 -22.66
CA GLN A 231 19.62 3.42 -23.64
C GLN A 231 18.53 4.27 -22.96
N SER A 232 18.34 5.49 -23.46
CA SER A 232 17.24 6.35 -23.03
C SER A 232 15.90 5.77 -23.46
N GLN A 233 14.88 5.96 -22.65
CA GLN A 233 13.56 5.41 -22.87
C GLN A 233 12.58 6.54 -23.19
N ALA A 234 11.72 6.32 -24.19
CA ALA A 234 10.72 7.27 -24.63
C ALA A 234 9.33 6.78 -24.26
N PHE A 235 8.53 7.65 -23.66
CA PHE A 235 7.15 7.35 -23.30
C PHE A 235 6.25 7.84 -24.42
N ASN A 236 5.53 6.92 -25.05
CA ASN A 236 4.63 7.21 -26.16
C ASN A 236 3.26 6.59 -25.89
N VAL A 237 2.21 7.29 -26.30
CA VAL A 237 0.83 6.82 -26.19
C VAL A 237 0.23 6.82 -27.59
N ASP A 238 0.09 5.62 -28.17
CA ASP A 238 -0.58 5.44 -29.47
C ASP A 238 -2.08 5.66 -29.37
N TRP A 239 -2.68 5.22 -28.26
CA TRP A 239 -4.12 5.29 -28.07
C TRP A 239 -4.51 5.38 -26.59
N ALA A 240 -5.52 6.20 -26.31
CA ALA A 240 -6.16 6.31 -25.02
C ALA A 240 -7.66 6.52 -25.19
N ALA A 241 -8.44 5.95 -24.27
CA ALA A 241 -9.90 6.11 -24.26
C ALA A 241 -10.45 6.11 -22.83
N ASN A 242 -11.57 6.79 -22.64
CA ASN A 242 -12.42 6.69 -21.45
C ASN A 242 -13.75 6.01 -21.85
N GLY A 243 -13.90 4.74 -21.48
CA GLY A 243 -14.98 3.91 -22.02
C GLY A 243 -14.86 3.78 -23.53
N ASN A 244 -15.92 4.13 -24.26
CA ASN A 244 -15.94 4.09 -25.73
C ASN A 244 -15.46 5.40 -26.38
N ASN A 245 -15.10 6.41 -25.59
CA ASN A 245 -14.71 7.71 -26.10
C ASN A 245 -13.18 7.82 -26.16
N ALA A 246 -12.66 8.05 -27.37
CA ALA A 246 -11.28 8.45 -27.58
C ALA A 246 -10.95 9.70 -26.76
N ILE A 247 -9.75 9.73 -26.14
CA ILE A 247 -9.23 10.94 -25.50
C ILE A 247 -7.90 11.34 -26.15
N PRO A 248 -7.52 12.63 -26.11
CA PRO A 248 -6.23 13.07 -26.63
C PRO A 248 -5.09 12.29 -25.97
N THR A 249 -4.18 11.72 -26.75
CA THR A 249 -3.04 10.97 -26.19
C THR A 249 -2.14 11.85 -25.32
N SER A 250 -2.13 13.17 -25.56
CA SER A 250 -1.46 14.18 -24.73
C SER A 250 -2.03 14.32 -23.31
N SER A 251 -3.25 13.82 -23.04
CA SER A 251 -3.81 13.81 -21.69
C SER A 251 -3.26 12.68 -20.83
N VAL A 252 -2.45 11.78 -21.40
CA VAL A 252 -1.76 10.70 -20.70
C VAL A 252 -0.28 11.02 -20.76
N SER A 253 0.32 11.24 -19.58
CA SER A 253 1.75 11.50 -19.46
C SER A 253 2.43 10.41 -18.64
N GLY A 254 3.74 10.26 -18.86
CA GLY A 254 4.54 9.27 -18.19
C GLY A 254 6.00 9.67 -18.17
N SER A 255 6.72 9.17 -17.18
CA SER A 255 8.15 9.33 -17.06
C SER A 255 8.78 8.03 -16.62
N PHE A 256 10.02 7.79 -17.05
CA PHE A 256 10.81 6.67 -16.57
C PHE A 256 11.67 7.14 -15.42
N VAL A 257 11.57 6.41 -14.31
CA VAL A 257 12.39 6.63 -13.14
C VAL A 257 13.15 5.34 -12.84
N SER A 258 14.45 5.47 -12.58
CA SER A 258 15.18 4.36 -11.98
C SER A 258 14.59 4.14 -10.59
N ALA A 259 14.16 2.91 -10.35
CA ALA A 259 13.69 2.54 -9.04
C ALA A 259 14.93 2.42 -8.13
N SER A 260 15.15 3.37 -7.22
CA SER A 260 16.22 3.32 -6.21
C SER A 260 15.60 3.25 -4.82
N GLY A 261 15.68 2.10 -4.16
CA GLY A 261 15.16 1.89 -2.80
C GLY A 261 14.87 0.41 -2.49
N THR A 262 14.64 0.10 -1.21
CA THR A 262 14.42 -1.27 -0.69
C THR A 262 13.07 -1.91 -1.04
N ASN A 263 12.23 -1.25 -1.84
CA ASN A 263 10.90 -1.72 -2.29
C ASN A 263 10.77 -1.74 -3.83
N THR A 264 11.88 -1.95 -4.52
CA THR A 264 11.86 -2.21 -5.96
C THR A 264 11.90 -3.71 -6.11
N ASP A 265 10.84 -4.33 -6.61
CA ASP A 265 10.79 -5.77 -6.85
C ASP A 265 11.84 -6.11 -7.90
N THR A 266 13.01 -6.55 -7.44
CA THR A 266 14.02 -7.18 -8.29
C THR A 266 13.55 -8.59 -8.58
N TYR A 267 12.85 -8.77 -9.69
CA TYR A 267 12.70 -10.07 -10.31
C TYR A 267 13.99 -10.37 -11.07
N VAL A 268 14.69 -11.42 -10.63
CA VAL A 268 15.96 -11.91 -11.20
C VAL A 268 15.75 -12.38 -12.64
#